data_AF-A0A835RXS5-F1
#
_entry.id   AF-A0A835RXS5-F1
#
_cell.length_a   1.000
_cell.length_b   1.000
_cell.length_c   1.000
_cell.angle_alpha   90.00
_cell.angle_beta   90.00
_cell.angle_gamma   90.00
#
_symmetry.space_group_name_H-M   'P 1'
#
loop_
_entity.id
_entity.type
_entity.pdbx_description
1 polymer ?
#
loop_
_entity_poly.entity_id
_entity_poly.type
_entity_poly.pdbx_seq_one_letter_code
_entity_poly.pdbx_strand_id
1 'polypeptide(L)'
;MAHGRLDLFASSKTARRSDDVREILAGNGFRGGSARPPGSRTVSYFSDVTNLCWFLEPDLASEIRRLHLVVGNAVVADDSFIIVGTGSSQLFQAALFALSTSPEVVAASAGPVPVISSVPYYSSYPAAADLLRSRLFRWAGDTSSFKQSNKPYIEVVCSPSNPDGSMKATSVGSSNGR
;
A
#
# COMPACT_ATOMS: atom_id res chain seq x y z
N MET A 1 9.01 -19.96 3.44
CA MET A 1 9.70 -18.66 3.52
C MET A 1 8.71 -17.62 3.02
N ALA A 2 8.33 -16.68 3.87
CA ALA A 2 7.25 -15.73 3.57
C ALA A 2 7.78 -14.68 2.58
N HIS A 3 7.50 -14.85 1.30
CA HIS A 3 7.77 -13.85 0.29
C HIS A 3 6.75 -12.72 0.46
N GLY A 4 7.18 -11.63 1.09
CA GLY A 4 6.33 -10.48 1.39
C GLY A 4 6.01 -9.67 0.14
N ARG A 5 4.98 -10.08 -0.61
CA ARG A 5 4.30 -9.18 -1.53
C ARG A 5 3.47 -8.21 -0.69
N LEU A 6 3.92 -6.97 -0.60
CA LEU A 6 3.14 -5.90 0.04
C LEU A 6 2.27 -5.23 -1.02
N ASP A 7 1.01 -5.63 -1.09
CA ASP A 7 0.03 -4.95 -1.93
C ASP A 7 -0.45 -3.69 -1.22
N LEU A 8 0.12 -2.54 -1.62
CA LEU A 8 -0.29 -1.25 -1.09
C LEU A 8 -1.49 -0.70 -1.85
N PHE A 9 -2.68 -0.77 -1.25
CA PHE A 9 -3.88 -0.18 -1.81
C PHE A 9 -3.91 1.34 -1.56
N ALA A 10 -3.51 2.09 -2.57
CA ALA A 10 -3.72 3.52 -2.65
C ALA A 10 -4.95 3.79 -3.53
N SER A 11 -6.03 4.31 -2.94
CA SER A 11 -7.14 4.84 -3.74
C SER A 11 -6.65 6.10 -4.47
N SER A 12 -6.35 5.96 -5.77
CA SER A 12 -6.22 7.06 -6.70
C SER A 12 -7.56 7.78 -6.74
N LYS A 13 -7.58 9.11 -6.53
CA LYS A 13 -8.76 9.95 -6.79
C LYS A 13 -9.13 9.87 -8.27
N THR A 14 -9.89 8.84 -8.63
CA THR A 14 -10.69 8.84 -9.85
C THR A 14 -12.09 9.23 -9.41
N ALA A 15 -12.47 10.48 -9.69
CA ALA A 15 -13.86 10.90 -9.57
C ALA A 15 -14.67 10.10 -10.59
N ARG A 16 -15.27 8.99 -10.15
CA ARG A 16 -16.38 8.37 -10.87
C ARG A 16 -17.69 8.77 -10.20
N ARG A 17 -18.67 8.97 -11.05
CA ARG A 17 -19.97 9.61 -10.83
C ARG A 17 -20.67 9.08 -9.57
N SER A 18 -21.26 10.00 -8.81
CA SER A 18 -21.88 9.83 -7.49
C SER A 18 -23.01 8.78 -7.39
N ASP A 19 -23.41 8.16 -8.50
CA ASP A 19 -24.67 7.44 -8.59
C ASP A 19 -24.52 5.94 -8.26
N ASP A 20 -23.37 5.31 -8.57
CA ASP A 20 -23.16 3.86 -8.37
C ASP A 20 -22.85 3.48 -6.91
N VAL A 21 -22.27 4.39 -6.13
CA VAL A 21 -21.92 4.12 -4.71
C VAL A 21 -23.16 4.07 -3.82
N ARG A 22 -24.24 4.75 -4.21
CA ARG A 22 -25.49 4.79 -3.43
C ARG A 22 -26.23 3.46 -3.44
N GLU A 23 -26.14 2.70 -4.52
CA GLU A 23 -26.84 1.43 -4.67
C GLU A 23 -26.17 0.30 -3.85
N ILE A 24 -24.84 0.32 -3.74
CA ILE A 24 -24.07 -0.66 -2.93
C ILE A 24 -24.27 -0.45 -1.42
N LEU A 25 -24.60 0.78 -0.98
CA LEU A 25 -24.85 1.11 0.42
C LEU A 25 -26.31 0.96 0.85
N ALA A 26 -27.25 0.82 -0.10
CA ALA A 26 -28.68 0.73 0.20
C ALA A 26 -29.13 -0.64 0.73
N GLY A 27 -28.36 -1.71 0.48
CA GLY A 27 -28.71 -3.08 0.87
C GLY A 27 -28.52 -3.42 2.35
N ASN A 28 -27.69 -2.67 3.09
CA ASN A 28 -27.31 -2.98 4.47
C ASN A 28 -27.72 -1.87 5.44
N GLY A 29 -29.02 -1.68 5.65
CA GLY A 29 -29.55 -1.02 6.86
C GLY A 29 -28.94 0.34 7.24
N PHE A 30 -28.32 1.06 6.29
CA PHE A 30 -27.73 2.36 6.53
C PHE A 30 -28.89 3.34 6.67
N ARG A 31 -29.43 3.44 7.89
CA ARG A 31 -30.35 4.52 8.26
C ARG A 31 -29.60 5.81 8.02
N GLY A 32 -29.91 6.47 6.91
CA GLY A 32 -29.38 7.77 6.50
C GLY A 32 -29.80 8.91 7.44
N GLY A 33 -29.52 8.75 8.73
CA GLY A 33 -29.59 9.82 9.71
C GLY A 33 -28.19 10.36 9.92
N SER A 34 -28.02 11.67 9.74
CA SER A 34 -26.88 12.43 10.26
C SER A 34 -26.91 12.38 11.80
N ALA A 35 -26.57 11.23 12.39
CA ALA A 35 -26.41 11.11 13.83
C ALA A 35 -25.09 11.77 14.20
N ARG A 36 -25.18 12.90 14.91
CA ARG A 36 -24.01 13.57 15.49
C ARG A 36 -23.29 12.56 16.39
N PRO A 37 -22.01 12.25 16.16
CA PRO A 37 -21.29 11.35 17.04
C PRO A 37 -21.26 11.94 18.46
N PRO A 38 -21.38 11.11 19.52
CA PRO A 38 -21.26 11.61 20.88
C PRO A 38 -19.88 12.24 21.07
N GLY A 39 -19.79 13.27 21.93
CA GLY A 39 -18.53 13.97 22.19
C GLY A 39 -17.45 13.08 22.84
N SER A 40 -17.85 11.94 23.40
CA SER A 40 -16.96 10.90 23.93
C SER A 40 -16.58 9.82 22.91
N ARG A 41 -16.98 9.95 21.64
CA ARG A 41 -16.56 8.98 20.61
C ARG A 41 -15.08 9.19 20.30
N THR A 42 -14.36 8.08 20.11
CA THR A 42 -12.95 8.04 19.64
C THR A 42 -11.97 8.91 20.45
N VAL A 43 -12.13 8.97 21.77
CA VAL A 43 -11.17 9.68 22.66
C VAL A 43 -10.00 8.79 23.11
N SER A 44 -10.16 7.46 23.00
CA SER A 44 -9.08 6.51 23.26
C SER A 44 -8.04 6.57 22.13
N TYR A 45 -6.77 6.41 22.48
CA TYR A 45 -5.70 6.18 21.49
C TYR A 45 -5.83 4.83 20.79
N PHE A 46 -6.36 3.83 21.49
CA PHE A 46 -6.50 2.46 21.00
C PHE A 46 -7.89 2.23 20.44
N SER A 47 -7.96 1.65 19.25
CA SER A 47 -9.19 1.11 18.67
C SER A 47 -9.34 -0.37 19.01
N ASP A 48 -8.28 -1.16 18.79
CA ASP A 48 -8.27 -2.59 19.08
C ASP A 48 -6.85 -3.07 19.40
N VAL A 49 -6.56 -3.30 20.68
CA VAL A 49 -5.23 -3.75 21.15
C VAL A 49 -4.87 -5.17 20.73
N THR A 50 -5.82 -5.95 20.22
CA THR A 50 -5.57 -7.32 19.74
C THR A 50 -5.08 -7.36 18.30
N ASN A 51 -5.25 -6.24 17.57
CA ASN A 51 -4.83 -6.11 16.18
C ASN A 51 -3.37 -5.64 16.08
N LEU A 52 -2.66 -6.11 15.05
CA LEU A 52 -1.33 -5.60 14.69
C LEU A 52 -1.36 -4.07 14.49
N CYS A 53 -2.38 -3.57 13.79
CA CYS A 53 -2.64 -2.15 13.65
C CYS A 53 -3.64 -1.71 14.74
N TRP A 54 -3.14 -1.46 15.94
CA TRP A 54 -3.98 -1.20 17.13
C TRP A 54 -4.83 0.08 17.07
N PHE A 55 -4.53 0.97 16.13
CA PHE A 55 -5.27 2.21 15.84
C PHE A 55 -6.22 2.06 14.63
N LEU A 56 -6.41 0.84 14.12
CA LEU A 56 -7.41 0.55 13.10
C LEU A 56 -8.76 0.29 13.76
N GLU A 57 -9.76 1.08 13.39
CA GLU A 57 -11.15 0.82 13.78
C GLU A 57 -11.65 -0.51 13.18
N PRO A 58 -12.23 -1.42 14.01
CA PRO A 58 -12.74 -2.71 13.55
C PRO A 58 -13.81 -2.60 12.45
N ASP A 59 -14.73 -1.64 12.57
CA ASP A 59 -15.79 -1.40 11.58
C ASP A 59 -15.19 -1.02 10.22
N LEU A 60 -14.15 -0.17 10.21
CA LEU A 60 -13.44 0.20 8.99
C LEU A 60 -12.72 -1.00 8.38
N ALA A 61 -12.09 -1.84 9.20
CA ALA A 61 -11.41 -3.04 8.72
C ALA A 61 -12.40 -4.04 8.06
N SER A 62 -13.60 -4.18 8.61
CA SER A 62 -14.67 -4.99 8.04
C SER A 62 -15.13 -4.46 6.68
N GLU A 63 -15.37 -3.15 6.59
CA GLU A 63 -15.83 -2.53 5.34
C GLU A 63 -14.76 -2.55 4.23
N ILE A 64 -13.47 -2.39 4.57
CA ILE A 64 -12.37 -2.54 3.60
C ILE A 64 -12.36 -3.96 3.02
N ARG A 65 -12.46 -4.99 3.86
CA ARG A 65 -12.52 -6.39 3.40
C ARG A 65 -13.74 -6.63 2.53
N ARG A 66 -14.92 -6.20 2.99
CA ARG A 66 -16.18 -6.34 2.25
C ARG A 66 -16.11 -5.67 0.88
N LEU A 67 -15.56 -4.46 0.80
CA LEU A 67 -15.38 -3.74 -0.46
C LEU A 67 -14.52 -4.53 -1.45
N HIS A 68 -13.36 -5.01 -1.01
CA HIS A 68 -12.45 -5.77 -1.85
C HIS A 68 -13.02 -7.13 -2.28
N LEU A 69 -13.79 -7.79 -1.40
CA LEU A 69 -14.49 -9.03 -1.72
C LEU A 69 -15.61 -8.82 -2.77
N VAL A 70 -16.40 -7.76 -2.63
CA VAL A 70 -17.52 -7.46 -3.56
C VAL A 70 -17.00 -7.01 -4.92
N VAL A 71 -15.96 -6.17 -4.96
CA VAL A 71 -15.40 -5.67 -6.23
C VAL A 71 -14.50 -6.72 -6.88
N GLY A 72 -13.88 -7.61 -6.10
CA GLY A 72 -12.96 -8.63 -6.60
C GLY A 72 -11.64 -8.05 -7.13
N ASN A 73 -11.23 -6.87 -6.68
CA ASN A 73 -10.01 -6.20 -7.12
C ASN A 73 -8.77 -6.51 -6.27
N ALA A 74 -8.93 -7.18 -5.14
CA ALA A 74 -7.86 -7.57 -4.25
C ALA A 74 -8.18 -8.92 -3.60
N VAL A 75 -7.15 -9.73 -3.37
CA VAL A 75 -7.27 -10.94 -2.57
C VAL A 75 -7.29 -10.54 -1.10
N VAL A 76 -8.35 -10.92 -0.39
CA VAL A 76 -8.47 -10.78 1.06
C VAL A 76 -8.32 -12.17 1.65
N ALA A 77 -7.11 -12.54 2.07
CA ALA A 77 -6.83 -13.81 2.72
C ALA A 77 -6.82 -13.66 4.25
N ASP A 78 -7.01 -14.76 4.97
CA ASP A 78 -7.08 -14.76 6.45
C ASP A 78 -5.75 -14.34 7.11
N ASP A 79 -4.62 -14.50 6.41
CA ASP A 79 -3.28 -14.11 6.83
C ASP A 79 -2.89 -12.68 6.40
N SER A 80 -3.80 -11.96 5.73
CA SER A 80 -3.56 -10.59 5.26
C SER A 80 -3.81 -9.56 6.38
N PHE A 81 -2.80 -8.76 6.68
CA PHE A 81 -2.90 -7.65 7.64
C PHE A 81 -3.35 -6.36 6.94
N ILE A 82 -4.23 -5.60 7.59
CA ILE A 82 -4.62 -4.26 7.15
C ILE A 82 -3.88 -3.24 8.03
N ILE A 83 -3.12 -2.36 7.38
CA ILE A 83 -2.46 -1.23 8.03
C ILE A 83 -3.05 0.05 7.43
N VAL A 84 -3.54 0.93 8.28
CA VAL A 84 -4.04 2.25 7.87
C VAL A 84 -3.01 3.33 8.09
N GLY A 85 -3.09 4.39 7.30
CA GLY A 85 -2.23 5.56 7.40
C GLY A 85 -2.91 6.79 6.84
N THR A 86 -2.34 7.96 7.14
CA THR A 86 -2.76 9.27 6.66
C THR A 86 -2.41 9.44 5.18
N GLY A 87 -3.19 8.76 4.34
CA GLY A 87 -2.98 8.69 2.90
C GLY A 87 -1.91 7.68 2.49
N SER A 88 -1.94 7.31 1.21
CA SER A 88 -1.00 6.35 0.64
C SER A 88 0.45 6.81 0.68
N SER A 89 0.71 8.13 0.73
CA SER A 89 2.06 8.66 0.87
C SER A 89 2.74 8.22 2.17
N GLN A 90 2.00 8.17 3.29
CA GLN A 90 2.54 7.68 4.56
C GLN A 90 2.83 6.18 4.47
N LEU A 91 1.90 5.42 3.91
CA LEU A 91 2.06 3.97 3.78
C LEU A 91 3.17 3.59 2.81
N PHE A 92 3.37 4.37 1.74
CA PHE A 92 4.50 4.21 0.82
C PHE A 92 5.83 4.35 1.56
N GLN A 93 5.97 5.38 2.39
CA GLN A 93 7.19 5.57 3.17
C GLN A 93 7.39 4.47 4.23
N ALA A 94 6.31 4.06 4.89
CA ALA A 94 6.34 2.96 5.86
C ALA A 94 6.76 1.64 5.20
N ALA A 95 6.25 1.36 4.00
CA ALA A 95 6.61 0.20 3.20
C ALA A 95 8.10 0.18 2.83
N LEU A 96 8.61 1.31 2.30
CA LEU A 96 10.04 1.43 1.96
C LEU A 96 10.93 1.19 3.18
N PHE A 97 10.55 1.76 4.33
CA PHE A 97 11.28 1.55 5.58
C PHE A 97 11.24 0.07 6.00
N ALA A 98 10.05 -0.51 6.12
CA ALA A 98 9.88 -1.89 6.58
C ALA A 98 10.62 -2.91 5.72
N LEU A 99 10.55 -2.77 4.39
CA LEU A 99 11.26 -3.65 3.45
C LEU A 99 12.78 -3.50 3.58
N SER A 100 13.27 -2.27 3.75
CA SER A 100 14.71 -1.99 3.85
C SER A 100 15.32 -2.41 5.18
N THR A 101 14.51 -2.52 6.24
CA THR A 101 14.96 -2.95 7.58
C THR A 101 14.75 -4.43 7.85
N SER A 102 14.28 -5.20 6.87
CA SER A 102 14.14 -6.65 7.06
C SER A 102 15.51 -7.30 7.30
N PRO A 103 15.64 -8.29 8.21
CA PRO A 103 16.95 -8.88 8.55
C PRO A 103 17.70 -9.43 7.35
N GLU A 104 16.98 -10.01 6.38
CA GLU A 104 17.55 -10.54 5.14
C GLU A 104 18.18 -9.44 4.28
N VAL A 105 17.49 -8.30 4.14
CA VAL A 105 17.98 -7.15 3.36
C VAL A 105 19.14 -6.47 4.09
N VAL A 106 19.06 -6.32 5.40
CA VAL A 106 20.13 -5.73 6.21
C VAL A 106 21.41 -6.59 6.15
N ALA A 107 21.28 -7.91 6.17
CA ALA A 107 22.43 -8.82 6.05
C ALA A 107 23.03 -8.83 4.63
N ALA A 108 22.21 -8.69 3.60
CA ALA A 108 22.64 -8.76 2.20
C ALA A 108 23.09 -7.40 1.60
N SER A 109 22.71 -6.29 2.23
CA SER A 109 22.97 -4.95 1.68
C SER A 109 24.17 -4.26 2.34
N ALA A 110 25.14 -3.86 1.51
CA ALA A 110 26.26 -3.02 1.93
C ALA A 110 25.97 -1.51 1.82
N GLY A 111 24.72 -1.10 1.52
CA GLY A 111 24.33 0.29 1.28
C GLY A 111 22.81 0.50 1.24
N PRO A 112 22.32 1.67 0.78
CA PRO A 112 20.89 1.91 0.66
C PRO A 112 20.29 0.99 -0.40
N VAL A 113 19.15 0.39 -0.10
CA VAL A 113 18.37 -0.45 -1.01
C VAL A 113 17.87 0.40 -2.18
N PRO A 114 18.15 0.03 -3.43
CA PRO A 114 17.67 0.74 -4.60
C PRO A 114 16.16 0.60 -4.74
N VAL A 115 15.47 1.73 -4.89
CA VAL A 115 14.03 1.81 -5.19
C VAL A 115 13.87 2.15 -6.67
N ILE A 116 13.22 1.27 -7.41
CA ILE A 116 13.04 1.38 -8.87
C ILE A 116 11.56 1.34 -9.24
N SER A 117 11.21 1.87 -10.40
CA SER A 117 9.86 1.73 -10.98
C SER A 117 9.94 1.78 -12.50
N SER A 118 9.06 1.08 -13.21
CA SER A 118 9.07 1.09 -14.67
C SER A 118 8.51 2.39 -15.23
N VAL A 119 9.19 2.98 -16.22
CA VAL A 119 8.70 4.19 -16.90
C VAL A 119 7.50 3.85 -17.80
N PRO A 120 6.47 4.71 -17.87
CA PRO A 120 6.29 5.94 -17.10
C PRO A 120 5.79 5.66 -15.68
N TYR A 121 6.39 6.28 -14.66
CA TYR A 121 6.01 6.09 -13.25
C TYR A 121 5.49 7.39 -12.63
N TYR A 122 4.84 7.29 -11.47
CA TYR A 122 4.30 8.45 -10.78
C TYR A 122 5.43 9.42 -10.37
N SER A 123 5.30 10.69 -10.76
CA SER A 123 6.35 11.69 -10.63
C SER A 123 6.78 11.99 -9.18
N SER A 124 5.95 11.66 -8.18
CA SER A 124 6.31 11.86 -6.77
C SER A 124 7.18 10.75 -6.19
N TYR A 125 7.33 9.58 -6.83
CA TYR A 125 8.13 8.48 -6.25
C TYR A 125 9.60 8.85 -5.97
N PRO A 126 10.34 9.52 -6.88
CA PRO A 126 11.72 9.92 -6.60
C PRO A 126 11.81 10.85 -5.38
N ALA A 127 10.94 11.86 -5.34
CA ALA A 127 10.92 12.82 -4.25
C ALA A 127 10.53 12.17 -2.91
N ALA A 128 9.56 11.26 -2.91
CA ALA A 128 9.12 10.54 -1.72
C ALA A 128 10.20 9.59 -1.18
N ALA A 129 10.86 8.83 -2.06
CA ALA A 129 11.93 7.92 -1.67
C ALA A 129 13.14 8.66 -1.10
N ASP A 130 13.52 9.80 -1.67
CA ASP A 130 14.70 10.56 -1.22
C ASP A 130 14.39 11.62 -0.15
N LEU A 131 13.11 11.84 0.21
CA LEU A 131 12.65 12.92 1.10
C LEU A 131 13.43 12.96 2.42
N LEU A 132 13.60 11.80 3.06
CA LEU A 132 14.27 11.68 4.36
C LEU A 132 15.80 11.57 4.27
N ARG A 133 16.37 11.55 3.05
CA ARG A 133 17.80 11.27 2.79
C ARG A 133 18.29 10.05 3.58
N SER A 134 17.44 9.02 3.61
CA SER A 134 17.69 7.81 4.38
C SER A 134 18.96 7.11 3.90
N ARG A 135 19.66 6.45 4.83
CA ARG A 135 20.73 5.49 4.48
C ARG A 135 20.19 4.09 4.19
N LEU A 136 18.89 3.87 4.38
CA LEU A 136 18.24 2.57 4.23
C LEU A 136 17.83 2.30 2.79
N PHE A 137 17.39 3.32 2.06
CA PHE A 137 16.94 3.20 0.67
C PHE A 137 17.18 4.49 -0.09
N ARG A 138 17.24 4.38 -1.42
CA ARG A 138 17.47 5.51 -2.33
C ARG A 138 16.76 5.27 -3.66
N TRP A 139 16.23 6.34 -4.27
CA TRP A 139 15.74 6.28 -5.63
C TRP A 139 16.83 5.88 -6.64
N ALA A 140 16.58 4.86 -7.44
CA ALA A 140 17.51 4.29 -8.40
C ALA A 140 17.01 4.35 -9.86
N GLY A 141 15.83 4.93 -10.10
CA GLY A 141 15.34 5.21 -11.46
C GLY A 141 14.57 4.06 -12.11
N ASP A 142 14.71 3.96 -13.43
CA ASP A 142 13.92 3.03 -14.24
C ASP A 142 14.41 1.58 -14.12
N THR A 143 13.44 0.67 -14.04
CA THR A 143 13.67 -0.79 -14.12
C THR A 143 14.50 -1.22 -15.32
N SER A 144 14.34 -0.59 -16.50
CA SER A 144 15.11 -0.98 -17.71
C SER A 144 16.61 -0.70 -17.58
N SER A 145 16.98 0.32 -16.79
CA SER A 145 18.36 0.68 -16.51
C SER A 145 18.96 -0.13 -15.37
N PHE A 146 18.13 -0.86 -14.62
CA PHE A 146 18.55 -1.65 -13.47
C PHE A 146 19.12 -2.99 -13.95
N LYS A 147 20.44 -3.13 -13.87
CA LYS A 147 21.10 -4.43 -14.08
C LYS A 147 20.75 -5.33 -12.91
N GLN A 148 19.95 -6.37 -13.19
CA GLN A 148 19.62 -7.37 -12.20
C GLN A 148 20.89 -7.91 -11.55
N SER A 149 20.94 -7.80 -10.23
CA SER A 149 22.06 -8.24 -9.42
C SER A 149 21.53 -9.10 -8.29
N ASN A 150 22.40 -9.93 -7.68
CA ASN A 150 22.03 -10.72 -6.50
C ASN A 150 21.86 -9.87 -5.22
N LYS A 151 21.66 -8.55 -5.37
CA LYS A 151 21.46 -7.60 -4.26
C LYS A 151 19.98 -7.27 -4.11
N PRO A 152 19.52 -6.99 -2.88
CA PRO A 152 18.13 -6.61 -2.64
C PRO A 152 17.78 -5.29 -3.36
N TYR A 153 16.55 -5.19 -3.85
CA TYR A 153 15.96 -3.99 -4.45
C TYR A 153 14.47 -3.95 -4.13
N ILE A 154 13.86 -2.77 -4.27
CA ILE A 154 12.42 -2.57 -4.13
C ILE A 154 11.87 -2.07 -5.47
N GLU A 155 10.98 -2.84 -6.09
CA GLU A 155 10.26 -2.42 -7.28
C GLU A 155 8.88 -1.85 -6.89
N VAL A 156 8.63 -0.60 -7.26
CA VAL A 156 7.34 0.07 -7.07
C VAL A 156 6.50 -0.13 -8.32
N VAL A 157 5.41 -0.88 -8.18
CA VAL A 157 4.45 -1.16 -9.27
C VAL A 157 3.16 -0.39 -9.01
N CYS A 158 2.74 0.41 -9.98
CA CYS A 158 1.46 1.13 -9.96
C CYS A 158 0.58 0.58 -11.08
N SER A 159 -0.58 0.01 -10.73
CA SER A 159 -1.47 -0.67 -11.67
C SER A 159 -2.94 -0.41 -11.27
N PRO A 160 -3.69 0.41 -12.03
CA PRO A 160 -3.27 1.14 -13.23
C PRO A 160 -2.17 2.16 -12.97
N SER A 161 -1.26 2.30 -13.93
CA SER A 161 -0.12 3.20 -13.87
C SER A 161 -0.54 4.67 -13.88
N ASN A 162 0.21 5.51 -13.20
CA ASN A 162 0.11 6.97 -13.30
C ASN A 162 1.38 7.45 -13.99
N PRO A 163 1.31 8.11 -15.16
CA PRO A 163 0.18 8.91 -15.66
C PRO A 163 -0.73 8.26 -16.71
N ASP A 164 -0.34 7.14 -17.30
CA ASP A 164 -0.89 6.62 -18.55
C ASP A 164 -2.03 5.60 -18.39
N GLY A 165 -2.32 5.14 -17.18
CA GLY A 165 -3.38 4.17 -16.88
C GLY A 165 -3.06 2.74 -17.33
N SER A 166 -1.83 2.46 -17.76
CA SER A 166 -1.44 1.12 -18.24
C SER A 166 -1.44 0.10 -17.10
N MET A 167 -1.81 -1.15 -17.40
CA MET A 167 -1.70 -2.24 -16.42
C MET A 167 -0.24 -2.69 -16.34
N LYS A 168 0.33 -2.61 -15.13
CA LYS A 168 1.71 -3.00 -14.87
C LYS A 168 1.80 -4.24 -13.99
N ALA A 169 2.85 -5.00 -14.23
CA ALA A 169 3.32 -6.08 -13.37
C ALA A 169 4.81 -5.86 -13.07
N THR A 170 5.39 -6.70 -12.22
CA THR A 170 6.83 -6.67 -11.93
C THR A 170 7.62 -6.88 -13.22
N SER A 171 8.55 -5.97 -13.49
CA SER A 171 9.35 -5.92 -14.72
C SER A 171 10.65 -6.70 -14.56
N VAL A 172 11.17 -6.80 -13.33
CA VAL A 172 12.36 -7.58 -13.02
C VAL A 172 11.92 -8.94 -12.50
N GLY A 173 12.21 -10.00 -13.25
CA GLY A 173 11.84 -11.36 -12.86
C GLY A 173 12.54 -11.76 -11.56
N SER A 174 11.80 -12.15 -10.53
CA SER A 174 12.41 -12.77 -9.35
C SER A 174 13.08 -14.09 -9.78
N SER A 175 14.39 -14.23 -9.59
CA SER A 175 15.11 -15.47 -9.89
C SER A 175 14.74 -16.64 -8.97
N ASN A 176 13.83 -16.44 -8.00
CA ASN A 176 13.38 -17.45 -7.03
C ASN A 176 11.85 -17.66 -7.08
N GLY A 177 11.28 -17.89 -8.27
CA GLY A 177 9.84 -18.07 -8.47
C GLY A 177 9.46 -19.39 -9.16
N ARG A 178 9.48 -20.50 -8.40
CA ARG A 178 8.55 -21.64 -8.52
C ARG A 178 8.24 -22.16 -7.13
#